data_AF-A0A958FC48-F1
#
_entry.id   AF-A0A958FC48-F1
#
_cell.length_a   1.000
_cell.length_b   1.000
_cell.length_c   1.000
_cell.angle_alpha   90.00
_cell.angle_beta   90.00
_cell.angle_gamma   90.00
#
_symmetry.space_group_name_H-M   'P 1'
#
loop_
_entity.id
_entity.type
_entity.pdbx_description
1 polymer ?
#
loop_
_entity_poly.entity_id
_entity_poly.type
_entity_poly.pdbx_seq_one_letter_code
_entity_poly.pdbx_strand_id
1 'polypeptide(L)'
;TYLGNDNKLAVLGKGFTEMLIADLSRIEALKVVERMEVEMLMEEVQRRESLRQVQNTTSGIGRLLEADIMIRCGFNVLDGQIIWDVALWDLSNGEFPGTSTIAGDLNEMLHLQKAITFDLVDALQIELGPAVRKLIEMEPTADFQAFLAYSAGLAKEDSGAYEEALIYLQKALELDPSFSACAAKIDENIALALALKDPDKAAMGGGFAGRAR
;
A
#
# COMPACT_ATOMS: atom_id res chain seq x y z
N THR A 1 8.92 -0.95 -4.29
CA THR A 1 9.70 -1.97 -5.02
C THR A 1 10.83 -2.49 -4.15
N TYR A 2 11.12 -3.79 -4.17
CA TYR A 2 12.29 -4.34 -3.48
C TYR A 2 13.47 -4.45 -4.45
N LEU A 3 14.67 -4.07 -4.00
CA LEU A 3 15.90 -4.02 -4.79
C LEU A 3 17.00 -4.97 -4.27
N GLY A 4 16.70 -5.75 -3.22
CA GLY A 4 17.64 -6.71 -2.64
C GLY A 4 17.57 -8.10 -3.27
N ASN A 5 18.42 -9.01 -2.79
CA ASN A 5 18.57 -10.36 -3.35
C ASN A 5 17.71 -11.42 -2.65
N ASP A 6 17.27 -11.18 -1.40
CA ASP A 6 16.37 -12.11 -0.72
C ASP A 6 14.92 -11.89 -1.15
N ASN A 7 14.48 -12.66 -2.14
CA ASN A 7 13.12 -12.59 -2.69
C ASN A 7 12.02 -12.79 -1.65
N LYS A 8 12.30 -13.42 -0.49
CA LYS A 8 11.31 -13.57 0.58
C LYS A 8 10.93 -12.23 1.18
N LEU A 9 11.82 -11.24 1.13
CA LEU A 9 11.57 -9.90 1.66
C LEU A 9 10.85 -8.99 0.66
N ALA A 10 10.73 -9.40 -0.61
CA ALA A 10 10.08 -8.60 -1.63
C ALA A 10 8.61 -8.28 -1.29
N VAL A 11 7.93 -9.21 -0.62
CA VAL A 11 6.54 -9.03 -0.20
C VAL A 11 6.36 -7.91 0.82
N LEU A 12 7.39 -7.56 1.61
CA LEU A 12 7.32 -6.46 2.58
C LEU A 12 6.89 -5.14 1.93
N GLY A 13 7.23 -4.95 0.65
CA GLY A 13 6.77 -3.78 -0.10
C GLY A 13 5.25 -3.64 -0.15
N LYS A 14 4.50 -4.74 -0.15
CA LYS A 14 3.03 -4.72 -0.11
C LYS A 14 2.53 -4.26 1.26
N GLY A 15 3.06 -4.82 2.34
CA GLY A 15 2.73 -4.39 3.70
C GLY A 15 3.08 -2.93 3.97
N PHE A 16 4.27 -2.49 3.54
CA PHE A 16 4.67 -1.10 3.70
C PHE A 16 3.79 -0.12 2.93
N THR A 17 3.44 -0.45 1.68
CA THR A 17 2.50 0.37 0.90
C THR A 17 1.14 0.44 1.59
N GLU A 18 0.60 -0.70 2.07
CA GLU A 18 -0.68 -0.75 2.78
C GLU A 18 -0.66 0.11 4.06
N MET A 19 0.43 0.05 4.83
CA MET A 19 0.60 0.89 6.02
C MET A 19 0.67 2.37 5.69
N LEU A 20 1.42 2.74 4.65
CA LEU A 20 1.54 4.12 4.23
C LEU A 20 0.17 4.66 3.76
N ILE A 21 -0.59 3.88 2.99
CA ILE A 21 -1.96 4.20 2.61
C ILE A 21 -2.82 4.38 3.86
N ALA A 22 -2.82 3.41 4.77
CA ALA A 22 -3.62 3.47 5.99
C ALA A 22 -3.30 4.68 6.88
N ASP A 23 -2.03 5.09 6.97
CA ASP A 23 -1.62 6.26 7.73
C ASP A 23 -2.05 7.56 7.04
N LEU A 24 -1.78 7.70 5.73
CA LEU A 24 -2.12 8.91 4.97
C LEU A 24 -3.63 9.09 4.84
N SER A 25 -4.41 8.02 4.78
CA SER A 25 -5.87 8.05 4.76
C SER A 25 -6.50 8.57 6.06
N ARG A 26 -5.72 8.71 7.15
CA ARG A 26 -6.19 9.36 8.40
C ARG A 26 -6.16 10.88 8.32
N ILE A 27 -5.53 11.43 7.30
CA ILE A 27 -5.36 12.88 7.12
C ILE A 27 -6.50 13.36 6.24
N GLU A 28 -7.44 14.12 6.81
CA GLU A 28 -8.64 14.59 6.10
C GLU A 28 -8.35 15.43 4.85
N ALA A 29 -7.19 16.11 4.82
CA ALA A 29 -6.75 16.90 3.68
C ALA A 29 -6.31 16.04 2.47
N LEU A 30 -6.13 14.73 2.66
CA LEU A 30 -5.68 13.81 1.62
C LEU A 30 -6.81 12.87 1.19
N LYS A 31 -6.92 12.67 -0.13
CA LYS A 31 -7.67 11.57 -0.71
C LYS A 31 -6.66 10.58 -1.28
N VAL A 32 -6.48 9.46 -0.59
CA VAL A 32 -5.52 8.42 -0.98
C VAL A 32 -6.21 7.41 -1.88
N VAL A 33 -5.53 6.99 -2.94
CA VAL A 33 -6.01 5.93 -3.84
C VAL A 33 -5.65 4.57 -3.24
N GLU A 34 -6.62 3.66 -3.20
CA GLU A 34 -6.42 2.32 -2.65
C GLU A 34 -5.50 1.46 -3.52
N ARG A 35 -4.75 0.56 -2.87
CA ARG A 35 -3.74 -0.27 -3.55
C ARG A 35 -4.33 -1.14 -4.66
N MET A 36 -5.49 -1.75 -4.41
CA MET A 36 -6.18 -2.59 -5.40
C MET A 36 -6.69 -1.78 -6.59
N GLU A 37 -7.10 -0.52 -6.39
CA GLU A 37 -7.53 0.35 -7.50
C GLU A 37 -6.37 0.65 -8.45
N VAL A 38 -5.17 0.90 -7.89
CA VAL A 38 -3.95 1.08 -8.68
C VAL A 38 -3.62 -0.19 -9.46
N GLU A 39 -3.62 -1.36 -8.81
CA GLU A 39 -3.35 -2.65 -9.48
C GLU A 39 -4.33 -2.92 -10.63
N MET A 40 -5.63 -2.82 -10.38
CA MET A 40 -6.68 -3.04 -11.40
C MET A 40 -6.56 -2.08 -12.57
N LEU A 41 -6.28 -0.80 -12.29
CA LEU A 41 -6.05 0.18 -13.35
C LEU A 41 -4.82 -0.22 -14.17
N MET A 42 -3.72 -0.57 -13.52
CA MET A 42 -2.48 -0.96 -14.21
C MET A 42 -2.67 -2.20 -15.08
N GLU A 43 -3.46 -3.19 -14.66
CA GLU A 43 -3.83 -4.34 -15.48
C GLU A 43 -4.66 -3.96 -16.70
N GLU A 44 -5.69 -3.11 -16.53
CA GLU A 44 -6.51 -2.58 -17.63
C GLU A 44 -5.65 -1.88 -18.68
N VAL A 45 -4.74 -1.06 -18.18
CA VAL A 45 -3.82 -0.22 -18.91
C VAL A 45 -2.80 -1.08 -19.68
N GLN A 46 -2.28 -2.17 -19.11
CA GLN A 46 -1.44 -3.14 -19.83
C GLN A 46 -2.17 -3.89 -20.96
N ARG A 47 -3.46 -4.13 -20.79
CA ARG A 47 -4.33 -4.81 -21.77
C ARG A 47 -4.64 -3.94 -22.99
N ARG A 48 -4.71 -2.62 -22.80
CA ARG A 48 -4.94 -1.65 -23.89
C ARG A 48 -3.61 -1.19 -24.50
N GLU A 49 -3.21 -1.78 -25.61
CA GLU A 49 -1.95 -1.44 -26.30
C GLU A 49 -1.82 0.07 -26.61
N SER A 50 -2.93 0.76 -26.88
CA SER A 50 -2.97 2.20 -27.15
C SER A 50 -2.57 3.08 -25.95
N LEU A 51 -2.64 2.56 -24.72
CA LEU A 51 -2.26 3.28 -23.50
C LEU A 51 -0.82 3.01 -23.07
N ARG A 52 -0.11 2.04 -23.67
CA ARG A 52 1.25 1.64 -23.26
C ARG A 52 2.28 2.76 -23.38
N GLN A 53 2.11 3.68 -24.32
CA GLN A 53 3.00 4.86 -24.44
C GLN A 53 2.78 5.90 -23.34
N VAL A 54 1.57 6.00 -22.77
CA VAL A 54 1.25 6.92 -21.67
C VAL A 54 1.84 6.40 -20.34
N GLN A 55 1.95 5.09 -20.19
CA GLN A 55 2.35 4.38 -18.95
C GLN A 55 3.84 4.48 -18.57
N ASN A 56 4.72 4.75 -19.52
CA ASN A 56 6.17 4.68 -19.26
C ASN A 56 6.70 5.84 -18.40
N THR A 57 5.82 6.75 -17.97
CA THR A 57 6.16 7.92 -17.16
C THR A 57 5.28 7.99 -15.93
N THR A 58 5.86 8.37 -14.80
CA THR A 58 5.15 8.60 -13.53
C THR A 58 3.96 9.55 -13.71
N SER A 59 4.13 10.60 -14.51
CA SER A 59 3.08 11.59 -14.81
C SER A 59 1.91 11.03 -15.63
N GLY A 60 2.16 10.03 -16.47
CA GLY A 60 1.09 9.38 -17.22
C GLY A 60 0.22 8.47 -16.35
N ILE A 61 0.83 7.74 -15.42
CA ILE A 61 0.10 6.93 -14.43
C ILE A 61 -0.74 7.82 -13.52
N GLY A 62 -0.15 8.90 -12.99
CA GLY A 62 -0.90 9.81 -12.11
C GLY A 62 -2.07 10.50 -12.80
N ARG A 63 -1.94 10.84 -14.10
CA ARG A 63 -3.09 11.37 -14.87
C ARG A 63 -4.22 10.35 -15.02
N LEU A 64 -3.90 9.07 -15.20
CA LEU A 64 -4.91 8.01 -15.30
C LEU A 64 -5.61 7.76 -13.96
N LEU A 65 -4.90 7.95 -12.85
CA LEU A 65 -5.43 7.87 -11.49
C LEU A 65 -6.10 9.18 -11.02
N GLU A 66 -6.08 10.24 -11.84
CA GLU A 66 -6.49 11.60 -11.44
C GLU A 66 -5.81 12.06 -10.13
N ALA A 67 -4.55 11.68 -9.96
CA ALA A 67 -3.76 11.98 -8.78
C ALA A 67 -2.90 13.24 -9.00
N ASP A 68 -2.94 14.15 -8.04
CA ASP A 68 -2.09 15.35 -8.02
C ASP A 68 -0.67 15.02 -7.51
N ILE A 69 -0.55 13.98 -6.67
CA ILE A 69 0.70 13.56 -6.04
C ILE A 69 0.92 12.08 -6.34
N MET A 70 2.17 11.72 -6.62
CA MET A 70 2.61 10.33 -6.71
C MET A 70 3.73 10.07 -5.73
N ILE A 71 3.63 8.99 -4.97
CA ILE A 71 4.69 8.53 -4.07
C ILE A 71 5.21 7.18 -4.59
N ARG A 72 6.52 7.05 -4.72
CA ARG A 72 7.17 5.79 -5.04
C ARG A 72 8.22 5.48 -3.99
N CYS A 73 8.12 4.29 -3.42
CA CYS A 73 9.10 3.80 -2.45
C CYS A 73 9.84 2.58 -3.00
N GLY A 74 11.15 2.53 -2.77
CA GLY A 74 12.02 1.42 -3.11
C GLY A 74 12.89 1.06 -1.91
N PHE A 75 13.02 -0.21 -1.54
CA PHE A 75 13.87 -0.59 -0.42
C PHE A 75 14.80 -1.73 -0.77
N ASN A 76 15.93 -1.81 -0.08
CA ASN A 76 16.80 -2.97 -0.06
C ASN A 76 17.05 -3.40 1.39
N VAL A 77 17.49 -4.65 1.56
CA VAL A 77 17.92 -5.16 2.86
C VAL A 77 19.29 -5.81 2.68
N LEU A 78 20.27 -5.39 3.48
CA LEU A 78 21.63 -5.91 3.47
C LEU A 78 22.15 -5.98 4.90
N ASP A 79 22.68 -7.14 5.31
CA ASP A 79 23.30 -7.35 6.63
C ASP A 79 22.42 -6.91 7.82
N GLY A 80 21.11 -7.15 7.73
CA GLY A 80 20.14 -6.79 8.78
C GLY A 80 19.77 -5.30 8.80
N GLN A 81 20.23 -4.51 7.84
CA GLN A 81 19.85 -3.12 7.66
C GLN A 81 18.88 -2.99 6.50
N ILE A 82 17.86 -2.14 6.66
CA ILE A 82 16.96 -1.72 5.58
C ILE A 82 17.37 -0.32 5.12
N ILE A 83 17.45 -0.10 3.81
CA ILE A 83 17.58 1.23 3.22
C ILE A 83 16.36 1.45 2.35
N TRP A 84 15.69 2.57 2.57
CA TRP A 84 14.43 2.90 1.95
C TRP A 84 14.54 4.24 1.24
N ASP A 85 14.43 4.21 -0.08
CA ASP A 85 14.36 5.36 -0.96
C ASP A 85 12.90 5.72 -1.20
N VAL A 86 12.57 7.00 -1.02
CA VAL A 86 11.24 7.55 -1.22
C VAL A 86 11.35 8.69 -2.22
N ALA A 87 10.44 8.72 -3.18
CA ALA A 87 10.34 9.78 -4.15
C ALA A 87 8.88 10.27 -4.21
N LEU A 88 8.70 11.58 -4.09
CA LEU A 88 7.42 12.27 -4.14
C LEU A 88 7.40 13.19 -5.35
N TRP A 89 6.44 12.98 -6.25
CA TRP A 89 6.18 13.85 -7.39
C TRP A 89 4.92 14.66 -7.13
N ASP A 90 5.04 15.98 -7.26
CA ASP A 90 3.90 16.86 -7.51
C ASP A 90 3.65 16.88 -9.03
N LEU A 91 2.57 16.24 -9.44
CA LEU A 91 2.20 16.06 -10.84
C LEU A 91 1.53 17.30 -11.44
N SER A 92 1.08 18.22 -10.60
CA SER A 92 0.46 19.48 -11.03
C SER A 92 1.51 20.47 -11.57
N ASN A 93 2.73 20.44 -11.00
CA ASN A 93 3.79 21.40 -11.28
C ASN A 93 4.89 20.86 -12.22
N GLY A 94 4.89 19.56 -12.54
CA GLY A 94 5.80 18.97 -13.52
C GLY A 94 7.27 18.97 -13.11
N GLU A 95 7.54 19.05 -11.80
CA GLU A 95 8.90 19.12 -11.25
C GLU A 95 9.56 17.73 -11.12
N PHE A 96 10.88 17.74 -10.91
CA PHE A 96 11.60 16.55 -10.46
C PHE A 96 11.11 16.14 -9.07
N PRO A 97 11.09 14.84 -8.75
CA PRO A 97 10.64 14.42 -7.44
C PRO A 97 11.54 14.94 -6.34
N GLY A 98 10.94 15.35 -5.22
CA GLY A 98 11.66 15.35 -3.96
C GLY A 98 12.02 13.92 -3.59
N THR A 99 13.27 13.67 -3.20
CA THR A 99 13.70 12.33 -2.79
C THR A 99 14.31 12.35 -1.40
N SER A 100 14.01 11.33 -0.62
CA SER A 100 14.64 11.07 0.67
C SER A 100 15.07 9.61 0.74
N THR A 101 16.09 9.37 1.56
CA THR A 101 16.56 8.02 1.89
C THR A 101 16.63 7.91 3.40
N ILE A 102 16.02 6.87 3.95
CA ILE A 102 16.14 6.50 5.36
C ILE A 102 16.78 5.13 5.46
N ALA A 103 17.63 4.94 6.45
CA ALA A 103 18.27 3.66 6.71
C ALA A 103 18.24 3.35 8.21
N GLY A 104 18.16 2.07 8.54
CA GLY A 104 18.23 1.62 9.93
C GLY A 104 18.11 0.11 10.05
N ASP A 105 17.91 -0.35 11.29
CA ASP A 105 17.79 -1.78 11.59
C ASP A 105 16.49 -2.34 11.00
N LEU A 106 16.57 -3.53 10.40
CA LEU A 106 15.40 -4.20 9.84
C LEU A 106 14.33 -4.48 10.91
N ASN A 107 14.71 -4.70 12.16
CA ASN A 107 13.77 -4.91 13.26
C ASN A 107 13.02 -3.62 13.63
N GLU A 108 13.53 -2.44 13.25
CA GLU A 108 12.89 -1.14 13.44
C GLU A 108 12.14 -0.69 12.17
N MET A 109 11.97 -1.56 11.16
CA MET A 109 11.40 -1.18 9.86
C MET A 109 10.02 -0.49 9.94
N LEU A 110 9.18 -0.87 10.90
CA LEU A 110 7.86 -0.27 11.07
C LEU A 110 7.96 1.13 11.68
N HIS A 111 8.90 1.34 12.60
CA HIS A 111 9.23 2.66 13.12
C HIS A 111 9.77 3.57 12.02
N LEU A 112 10.70 3.06 11.19
CA LEU A 112 11.24 3.79 10.04
C LEU A 112 10.15 4.13 9.01
N GLN A 113 9.15 3.26 8.84
CA GLN A 113 7.97 3.58 8.03
C GLN A 113 7.20 4.78 8.56
N LYS A 114 7.05 4.92 9.89
CA LYS A 114 6.37 6.08 10.48
C LYS A 114 7.16 7.36 10.26
N ALA A 115 8.48 7.31 10.36
CA ALA A 115 9.34 8.44 10.03
C ALA A 115 9.13 8.89 8.57
N ILE A 116 9.07 7.95 7.62
CA ILE A 116 8.73 8.27 6.21
C ILE A 116 7.37 8.93 6.08
N THR A 117 6.35 8.44 6.78
CA THR A 117 5.02 9.08 6.74
C THR A 117 5.10 10.54 7.20
N PHE A 118 5.84 10.83 8.27
CA PHE A 118 6.01 12.20 8.74
C PHE A 118 6.81 13.07 7.77
N ASP A 119 7.90 12.53 7.19
CA ASP A 119 8.67 13.25 6.17
C ASP A 119 7.80 13.61 4.95
N LEU A 120 6.92 12.71 4.53
CA LEU A 120 5.97 12.95 3.44
C LEU A 120 4.94 14.03 3.80
N VAL A 121 4.40 13.98 5.02
CA VAL A 121 3.46 15.00 5.52
C VAL A 121 4.12 16.38 5.58
N ASP A 122 5.36 16.45 6.06
CA ASP A 122 6.14 17.70 6.12
C ASP A 122 6.47 18.23 4.71
N ALA A 123 6.83 17.34 3.78
CA ALA A 123 7.06 17.69 2.37
C ALA A 123 5.79 18.21 1.69
N LEU A 124 4.62 17.69 2.06
CA LEU A 124 3.31 18.17 1.61
C LEU A 124 2.83 19.42 2.36
N GLN A 125 3.60 19.90 3.35
CA GLN A 125 3.29 21.07 4.17
C GLN A 125 1.93 20.95 4.90
N ILE A 126 1.59 19.73 5.34
CA ILE A 126 0.33 19.45 6.04
C ILE A 126 0.56 19.50 7.55
N GLU A 127 -0.23 20.32 8.25
CA GLU A 127 -0.22 20.34 9.71
C GLU A 127 -1.09 19.22 10.29
N LEU A 128 -0.51 18.36 11.13
CA LEU A 128 -1.23 17.29 11.81
C LEU A 128 -1.73 17.71 13.18
N GLY A 129 -3.01 17.42 13.45
CA GLY A 129 -3.55 17.47 14.81
C GLY A 129 -2.92 16.40 15.71
N PRO A 130 -2.80 16.63 17.04
CA PRO A 130 -2.17 15.69 17.98
C PRO A 130 -2.78 14.28 17.96
N ALA A 131 -4.09 14.18 17.76
CA ALA A 131 -4.79 12.90 17.71
C ALA A 131 -4.40 12.07 16.48
N VAL A 132 -4.36 12.69 15.29
CA VAL A 132 -3.96 12.02 14.04
C VAL A 132 -2.50 11.61 14.11
N ARG A 133 -1.63 12.50 14.61
CA ARG A 133 -0.21 12.20 14.82
C ARG A 133 -0.02 10.94 15.67
N LYS A 134 -0.70 10.87 16.82
CA LYS A 134 -0.64 9.70 17.70
C LYS A 134 -1.14 8.42 17.02
N LEU A 135 -2.16 8.51 16.16
CA LEU A 135 -2.65 7.35 15.42
C LEU A 135 -1.62 6.85 14.38
N ILE A 136 -0.93 7.76 13.70
CA ILE A 136 0.13 7.43 12.74
C ILE A 136 1.33 6.80 13.47
N GLU A 137 1.70 7.29 14.65
CA GLU A 137 2.80 6.74 15.46
C GLU A 137 2.58 5.28 15.90
N MET A 138 1.35 4.75 15.85
CA MET A 138 1.09 3.37 16.24
C MET A 138 1.58 2.39 15.18
N GLU A 139 2.50 1.53 15.58
CA GLU A 139 2.89 0.36 14.79
C GLU A 139 1.80 -0.72 14.89
N PRO A 140 1.45 -1.36 13.77
CA PRO A 140 0.31 -2.27 13.74
C PRO A 140 0.65 -3.65 14.34
N THR A 141 1.93 -3.97 14.51
CA THR A 141 2.46 -5.16 15.18
C THR A 141 3.89 -4.87 15.62
N ALA A 142 4.37 -5.57 16.65
CA ALA A 142 5.79 -5.59 17.04
C ALA A 142 6.52 -6.85 16.56
N ASP A 143 5.82 -7.79 15.90
CA ASP A 143 6.39 -9.05 15.43
C ASP A 143 6.72 -8.97 13.92
N PHE A 144 8.01 -9.04 13.61
CA PHE A 144 8.50 -9.02 12.22
C PHE A 144 7.92 -10.16 11.37
N GLN A 145 7.79 -11.37 11.94
CA GLN A 145 7.25 -12.52 11.22
C GLN A 145 5.75 -12.38 10.97
N ALA A 146 5.01 -11.78 11.91
CA ALA A 146 3.61 -11.43 11.71
C ALA A 146 3.46 -10.44 10.55
N PHE A 147 4.29 -9.38 10.53
CA PHE A 147 4.28 -8.41 9.43
C PHE A 147 4.67 -9.01 8.07
N LEU A 148 5.67 -9.90 8.06
CA LEU A 148 6.07 -10.61 6.85
C LEU A 148 4.96 -11.52 6.32
N ALA A 149 4.28 -12.25 7.21
CA ALA A 149 3.13 -13.08 6.85
C ALA A 149 1.97 -12.23 6.32
N TYR A 150 1.63 -11.13 7.00
CA TYR A 150 0.62 -10.17 6.55
C TYR A 150 0.93 -9.66 5.13
N SER A 151 2.17 -9.21 4.91
CA SER A 151 2.67 -8.74 3.62
C SER A 151 2.57 -9.80 2.52
N ALA A 152 2.83 -11.08 2.83
CA ALA A 152 2.65 -12.18 1.90
C ALA A 152 1.17 -12.44 1.57
N GLY A 153 0.27 -12.28 2.55
CA GLY A 153 -1.18 -12.33 2.35
C GLY A 153 -1.66 -11.25 1.39
N LEU A 154 -1.22 -10.01 1.61
CA LEU A 154 -1.51 -8.88 0.72
C LEU A 154 -0.99 -9.10 -0.71
N ALA A 155 0.16 -9.77 -0.89
CA ALA A 155 0.66 -10.11 -2.21
C ALA A 155 -0.22 -11.16 -2.92
N LYS A 156 -0.85 -12.07 -2.17
CA LYS A 156 -1.80 -13.06 -2.71
C LYS A 156 -3.14 -12.41 -3.05
N GLU A 157 -3.63 -11.51 -2.20
CA GLU A 157 -4.81 -10.68 -2.45
C GLU A 157 -4.67 -9.91 -3.76
N ASP A 158 -3.54 -9.24 -3.97
CA ASP A 158 -3.27 -8.49 -5.21
C ASP A 158 -3.29 -9.38 -6.46
N SER A 159 -2.93 -10.67 -6.33
CA SER A 159 -2.97 -11.64 -7.43
C SER A 159 -4.36 -12.28 -7.63
N GLY A 160 -5.37 -11.86 -6.87
CA GLY A 160 -6.72 -12.45 -6.86
C GLY A 160 -6.81 -13.82 -6.18
N ALA A 161 -5.73 -14.28 -5.54
CA ALA A 161 -5.66 -15.56 -4.84
C ALA A 161 -6.16 -15.44 -3.40
N TYR A 162 -7.41 -15.01 -3.23
CA TYR A 162 -7.99 -14.64 -1.93
C TYR A 162 -7.96 -15.79 -0.90
N GLU A 163 -8.19 -17.04 -1.32
CA GLU A 163 -8.11 -18.19 -0.41
C GLU A 163 -6.68 -18.45 0.09
N GLU A 164 -5.68 -18.24 -0.76
CA GLU A 164 -4.27 -18.34 -0.36
C GLU A 164 -3.88 -17.16 0.54
N ALA A 165 -4.41 -15.96 0.27
CA ALA A 165 -4.20 -14.79 1.11
C ALA A 165 -4.65 -15.04 2.56
N LEU A 166 -5.83 -15.67 2.73
CA LEU A 166 -6.35 -16.03 4.05
C LEU A 166 -5.39 -16.91 4.87
N ILE A 167 -4.67 -17.84 4.25
CA ILE A 167 -3.69 -18.69 4.95
C ILE A 167 -2.59 -17.84 5.57
N TYR A 168 -2.06 -16.88 4.82
CA TYR A 168 -0.99 -16.00 5.30
C TYR A 168 -1.48 -14.98 6.33
N LEU A 169 -2.67 -14.41 6.12
CA LEU A 169 -3.28 -13.47 7.06
C LEU A 169 -3.64 -14.14 8.40
N GLN A 170 -4.15 -15.37 8.36
CA GLN A 170 -4.39 -16.16 9.59
C GLN A 170 -3.08 -16.44 10.33
N LYS A 171 -2.03 -16.82 9.61
CA LYS A 171 -0.70 -17.01 10.22
C LYS A 171 -0.17 -15.73 10.87
N ALA A 172 -0.39 -14.56 10.26
CA ALA A 172 -0.01 -13.28 10.85
C ALA A 172 -0.73 -13.04 12.18
N LEU A 173 -2.04 -13.33 12.24
CA LEU A 173 -2.85 -13.19 13.45
C LEU A 173 -2.52 -14.24 14.53
N GLU A 174 -2.08 -15.44 14.13
CA GLU A 174 -1.56 -16.46 15.06
C GLU A 174 -0.26 -16.00 15.74
N LEU A 175 0.61 -15.31 14.99
CA LEU A 175 1.88 -14.77 15.49
C LEU A 175 1.65 -13.54 16.39
N ASP A 176 0.74 -12.65 15.99
CA ASP A 176 0.33 -11.50 16.78
C ASP A 176 -1.20 -11.31 16.77
N PRO A 177 -1.90 -11.81 17.79
CA PRO A 177 -3.35 -11.66 17.91
C PRO A 177 -3.83 -10.21 18.05
N SER A 178 -2.94 -9.27 18.35
CA SER A 178 -3.27 -7.84 18.49
C SER A 178 -3.18 -7.07 17.16
N PHE A 179 -2.70 -7.71 16.09
CA PHE A 179 -2.52 -7.11 14.76
C PHE A 179 -3.87 -6.90 14.05
N SER A 180 -4.65 -5.94 14.53
CA SER A 180 -6.02 -5.64 14.10
C SER A 180 -6.21 -5.47 12.58
N ALA A 181 -5.21 -4.94 11.86
CA ALA A 181 -5.27 -4.81 10.40
C ALA A 181 -5.36 -6.17 9.68
N CYS A 182 -4.83 -7.26 10.27
CA CYS A 182 -5.00 -8.61 9.74
C CYS A 182 -6.46 -9.06 9.77
N ALA A 183 -7.19 -8.78 10.85
CA ALA A 183 -8.59 -9.18 10.99
C ALA A 183 -9.47 -8.51 9.91
N ALA A 184 -9.28 -7.20 9.69
CA ALA A 184 -9.98 -6.49 8.61
C ALA A 184 -9.69 -7.11 7.23
N LYS A 185 -8.42 -7.42 6.95
CA LYS A 185 -8.04 -8.05 5.68
C LYS A 185 -8.57 -9.48 5.51
N ILE A 186 -8.74 -10.22 6.59
CA ILE A 186 -9.39 -11.53 6.56
C ILE A 186 -10.86 -11.39 6.14
N ASP A 187 -11.60 -10.46 6.75
CA ASP A 187 -13.01 -10.23 6.41
C ASP A 187 -13.18 -9.80 4.95
N GLU A 188 -12.31 -8.89 4.47
CA GLU A 188 -12.26 -8.46 3.07
C GLU A 188 -11.99 -9.63 2.11
N ASN A 189 -10.96 -10.45 2.39
CA ASN A 189 -10.59 -11.57 1.53
C ASN A 189 -11.66 -12.69 1.54
N ILE A 190 -12.39 -12.90 2.65
CA ILE A 190 -13.54 -13.80 2.67
C ILE A 190 -14.63 -13.29 1.72
N ALA A 191 -14.97 -12.00 1.79
CA ALA A 191 -15.98 -11.41 0.91
C ALA A 191 -15.58 -11.51 -0.57
N LEU A 192 -14.31 -11.22 -0.89
CA LEU A 192 -13.76 -11.31 -2.25
C LEU A 192 -13.74 -12.75 -2.78
N ALA A 193 -13.34 -13.72 -1.95
CA ALA A 193 -13.35 -15.14 -2.32
C ALA A 193 -14.77 -15.65 -2.61
N LEU A 194 -15.77 -15.19 -1.86
CA LEU A 194 -17.18 -15.52 -2.09
C LEU A 194 -17.70 -14.87 -3.38
N ALA A 195 -17.38 -13.59 -3.61
CA ALA A 195 -17.76 -12.86 -4.82
C ALA A 195 -17.19 -13.51 -6.09
N LEU A 196 -15.96 -14.02 -6.04
CA LEU A 196 -15.33 -14.70 -7.18
C LEU A 196 -16.03 -16.01 -7.55
N LYS A 197 -16.61 -16.71 -6.57
CA LYS A 197 -17.36 -17.96 -6.77
C LYS A 197 -18.78 -17.74 -7.29
N ASP A 198 -19.37 -16.57 -7.04
CA ASP A 198 -20.73 -16.21 -7.42
C ASP A 198 -20.81 -14.72 -7.86
N PRO A 199 -20.28 -14.37 -9.05
CA PRO A 199 -20.16 -12.98 -9.49
C PRO A 199 -21.51 -12.28 -9.65
N ASP A 200 -22.59 -13.02 -9.91
CA ASP A 200 -23.93 -12.48 -10.08
C ASP A 200 -24.57 -12.00 -8.75
N LYS A 201 -24.12 -12.51 -7.60
CA LYS A 201 -24.58 -12.03 -6.27
C LYS A 201 -23.82 -10.80 -5.78
N ALA A 202 -22.55 -10.64 -6.15
CA ALA A 202 -21.73 -9.49 -5.73
C ALA A 202 -22.26 -8.15 -6.29
N ALA A 203 -22.74 -8.15 -7.54
CA ALA A 203 -23.32 -6.99 -8.20
C ALA A 203 -24.66 -6.51 -7.60
N MET A 204 -25.35 -7.37 -6.83
CA MET A 204 -26.65 -7.07 -6.21
C MET A 204 -26.55 -6.55 -4.77
N GLY A 205 -25.37 -6.68 -4.12
CA GLY A 205 -25.12 -6.23 -2.75
C GLY A 205 -24.40 -4.89 -2.62
N GLY A 206 -23.67 -4.47 -3.66
CA GLY A 206 -22.95 -3.19 -3.71
C GLY A 206 -23.74 -2.14 -4.49
N GLY A 207 -24.66 -1.46 -3.82
CA GLY A 207 -25.31 -0.26 -4.35
C GLY A 207 -24.33 0.89 -4.50
N PHE A 208 -23.45 0.85 -5.51
CA PHE A 208 -22.89 2.07 -6.07
C PHE A 208 -24.00 2.76 -6.84
N ALA A 209 -24.71 3.64 -6.12
CA ALA A 209 -25.64 4.59 -6.67
C ALA A 209 -24.94 5.34 -7.81
N GLY A 210 -25.48 5.18 -9.01
CA GLY A 210 -24.90 5.74 -10.21
C GLY A 210 -24.88 7.26 -10.20
N ARG A 211 -24.04 7.80 -11.09
CA ARG A 211 -24.41 8.98 -11.85
C ARG A 211 -23.98 8.80 -13.30
N ALA A 212 -25.00 8.53 -14.11
CA ALA A 212 -25.00 8.83 -15.52
C ALA A 212 -25.00 10.36 -15.70
N ARG A 213 -23.98 10.89 -16.37
CA ARG A 213 -24.03 11.72 -17.60
C ARG A 213 -22.70 12.43 -17.80
#